data_AF-A0AAE0AU44-F1
#
_entry.id   AF-A0AAE0AU44-F1
#
_cell.length_a   1.000
_cell.length_b   1.000
_cell.length_c   1.000
_cell.angle_alpha   90.00
_cell.angle_beta   90.00
_cell.angle_gamma   90.00
#
_symmetry.space_group_name_H-M   'P 1'
#
loop_
_entity.id
_entity.type
_entity.pdbx_description
1 polymer ?
#
loop_
_entity_poly.entity_id
_entity_poly.type
_entity_poly.pdbx_seq_one_letter_code
_entity_poly.pdbx_strand_id
1 'polypeptide(L)'
;MIEYLNPLQLFRQSQKRTYYMPVAVFLGLSFRDKSASVAISDKGYNISYMYGVHRRDKLMDKLVDVVQSLKKDCGYDLEGIIVADNSSVVPPVNIHNLMEDLCKKLNFQSLKYTCWKDNITPWSPELKCSRFGYSFCGSTLPLGCSIEKALPELQKRLERNSAQPMLQAFLHVFNTLHMERDEESMGRFKEREYSKRKVTRRGSGKEKKRCKIIQ
;
A
#
# COMPACT_ATOMS: atom_id res chain seq x y z
N MET A 1 -8.90 19.77 1.26
CA MET A 1 -7.95 19.99 0.14
C MET A 1 -7.53 18.64 -0.42
N ILE A 2 -7.23 18.53 -1.72
CA ILE A 2 -6.68 17.29 -2.27
C ILE A 2 -5.16 17.37 -2.42
N GLU A 3 -4.49 16.26 -2.17
CA GLU A 3 -3.04 16.14 -2.26
C GLU A 3 -2.70 14.97 -3.20
N TYR A 4 -2.19 15.29 -4.39
CA TYR A 4 -1.61 14.28 -5.25
C TYR A 4 -0.22 13.93 -4.74
N LEU A 5 0.02 12.66 -4.50
CA LEU A 5 1.31 12.11 -4.13
C LEU A 5 1.70 11.09 -5.19
N ASN A 6 2.98 11.07 -5.58
CA ASN A 6 3.46 9.91 -6.30
C ASN A 6 3.42 8.66 -5.40
N PRO A 7 3.42 7.43 -5.95
CA PRO A 7 3.22 6.24 -5.14
C PRO A 7 4.21 6.11 -3.97
N LEU A 8 5.50 6.42 -4.21
CA LEU A 8 6.54 6.37 -3.19
C LEU A 8 6.34 7.38 -2.06
N GLN A 9 5.86 8.59 -2.38
CA GLN A 9 5.52 9.60 -1.38
C GLN A 9 4.34 9.16 -0.53
N LEU A 10 3.27 8.62 -1.16
CA LEU A 10 2.12 8.10 -0.43
C LEU A 10 2.51 6.97 0.52
N PHE A 11 3.35 6.03 0.05
CA PHE A 11 3.91 4.98 0.90
C PHE A 11 4.67 5.55 2.10
N ARG A 12 5.62 6.46 1.86
CA ARG A 12 6.43 7.07 2.93
C ARG A 12 5.58 7.82 3.94
N GLN A 13 4.51 8.49 3.51
CA GLN A 13 3.59 9.16 4.42
C GLN A 13 2.77 8.16 5.24
N SER A 14 2.26 7.11 4.61
CA SER A 14 1.42 6.10 5.26
C SER A 14 2.19 5.28 6.30
N GLN A 15 3.50 5.07 6.08
CA GLN A 15 4.41 4.45 7.05
C GLN A 15 4.68 5.31 8.29
N LYS A 16 4.30 6.59 8.31
CA LYS A 16 4.44 7.43 9.52
C LYS A 16 3.32 7.16 10.53
N ARG A 17 2.31 6.36 10.19
CA ARG A 17 1.26 6.01 11.13
C ARG A 17 1.83 5.23 12.30
N THR A 18 1.36 5.58 13.49
CA THR A 18 1.74 4.88 14.73
C THR A 18 0.57 4.05 15.25
N TYR A 19 0.86 3.15 16.18
CA TYR A 19 -0.16 2.33 16.86
C TYR A 19 -1.30 3.16 17.49
N TYR A 20 -1.04 4.42 17.85
CA TYR A 20 -2.02 5.31 18.47
C TYR A 20 -2.94 6.02 17.47
N MET A 21 -2.68 5.90 16.16
CA MET A 21 -3.55 6.48 15.14
C MET A 21 -4.73 5.54 14.87
N PRO A 22 -5.89 6.06 14.44
CA PRO A 22 -7.03 5.21 14.09
C PRO A 22 -6.67 4.13 13.06
N VAL A 23 -7.44 3.07 12.98
CA VAL A 23 -7.29 2.11 11.88
C VAL A 23 -7.63 2.84 10.58
N ALA A 24 -6.81 2.66 9.55
CA ALA A 24 -7.06 3.27 8.24
C ALA A 24 -6.98 2.22 7.14
N VAL A 25 -7.65 2.52 6.01
CA VAL A 25 -7.69 1.65 4.83
C VAL A 25 -7.39 2.45 3.57
N PHE A 26 -6.89 1.77 2.54
CA PHE A 26 -6.80 2.31 1.20
C PHE A 26 -8.03 1.93 0.38
N LEU A 27 -8.46 2.85 -0.49
CA LEU A 27 -9.41 2.54 -1.55
C LEU A 27 -8.69 2.43 -2.89
N GLY A 28 -9.02 1.42 -3.67
CA GLY A 28 -8.56 1.24 -5.05
C GLY A 28 -9.68 1.59 -6.01
N LEU A 29 -9.40 2.40 -7.03
CA LEU A 29 -10.32 2.74 -8.11
C LEU A 29 -9.73 2.33 -9.45
N SER A 30 -10.57 1.78 -10.32
CA SER A 30 -10.21 1.60 -11.71
C SER A 30 -11.40 1.85 -12.62
N PHE A 31 -11.13 2.47 -13.76
CA PHE A 31 -12.15 2.99 -14.67
C PHE A 31 -12.20 2.18 -15.96
N ARG A 32 -13.40 2.10 -16.50
CA ARG A 32 -13.74 1.63 -17.85
C ARG A 32 -14.70 2.62 -18.48
N ASP A 33 -15.00 2.45 -19.76
CA ASP A 33 -15.83 3.39 -20.53
C ASP A 33 -17.15 3.74 -19.83
N LYS A 34 -17.85 2.74 -19.29
CA LYS A 34 -19.18 2.91 -18.67
C LYS A 34 -19.24 2.62 -17.17
N SER A 35 -18.17 2.09 -16.59
CA SER A 35 -18.16 1.62 -15.20
C SER A 35 -16.86 1.94 -14.50
N ALA A 36 -16.89 1.91 -13.18
CA ALA A 36 -15.72 1.95 -12.33
C ALA A 36 -15.81 0.83 -11.28
N SER A 37 -14.68 0.21 -11.00
CA SER A 37 -14.54 -0.78 -9.92
C SER A 37 -13.94 -0.10 -8.69
N VAL A 38 -14.40 -0.52 -7.52
CA VAL A 38 -13.92 -0.06 -6.21
C VAL A 38 -13.44 -1.26 -5.43
N ALA A 39 -12.24 -1.16 -4.87
CA ALA A 39 -11.65 -2.12 -3.95
C ALA A 39 -11.24 -1.43 -2.66
N ILE A 40 -11.08 -2.21 -1.59
CA ILE A 40 -10.69 -1.72 -0.27
C ILE A 40 -9.61 -2.62 0.33
N SER A 41 -8.63 -2.04 1.03
CA SER A 41 -7.65 -2.81 1.79
C SER A 41 -8.23 -3.28 3.12
N ASP A 42 -7.67 -4.36 3.67
CA ASP A 42 -7.84 -4.66 5.09
C ASP A 42 -7.07 -3.65 5.97
N LYS A 43 -7.33 -3.73 7.28
CA LYS A 43 -6.68 -2.91 8.32
C LYS A 43 -5.17 -3.14 8.44
N GLY A 44 -4.68 -4.30 7.99
CA GLY A 44 -3.27 -4.65 8.03
C GLY A 44 -2.52 -4.35 6.73
N TYR A 45 -3.21 -3.78 5.73
CA TYR A 45 -2.64 -3.53 4.40
C TYR A 45 -2.07 -4.78 3.72
N ASN A 46 -2.55 -5.97 4.09
CA ASN A 46 -2.07 -7.26 3.58
C ASN A 46 -2.85 -7.71 2.35
N ILE A 47 -4.15 -7.44 2.33
CA ILE A 47 -5.07 -7.96 1.33
C ILE A 47 -6.07 -6.89 0.90
N SER A 48 -6.53 -7.01 -0.32
CA SER A 48 -7.56 -6.17 -0.91
C SER A 48 -8.81 -6.98 -1.23
N TYR A 49 -9.96 -6.37 -1.00
CA TYR A 49 -11.27 -6.91 -1.28
C TYR A 49 -11.96 -6.07 -2.34
N MET A 50 -12.60 -6.74 -3.30
CA MET A 50 -13.49 -6.07 -4.22
C MET A 50 -14.73 -5.58 -3.47
N TYR A 51 -14.98 -4.27 -3.50
CA TYR A 51 -16.19 -3.70 -2.92
C TYR A 51 -17.35 -3.78 -3.91
N GLY A 52 -17.13 -3.39 -5.16
CA GLY A 52 -18.17 -3.44 -6.18
C GLY A 52 -17.79 -2.79 -7.51
N VAL A 53 -18.61 -3.05 -8.53
CA VAL A 53 -18.56 -2.37 -9.82
C VAL A 53 -19.78 -1.48 -9.93
N HIS A 54 -19.55 -0.21 -10.25
CA HIS A 54 -20.59 0.81 -10.33
C HIS A 54 -20.57 1.49 -11.70
N ARG A 55 -21.72 1.98 -12.13
CA ARG A 55 -21.77 2.85 -13.32
C ARG A 55 -21.09 4.17 -13.01
N ARG A 56 -20.40 4.75 -13.99
CA ARG A 56 -19.60 5.98 -13.81
C ARG A 56 -20.43 7.18 -13.33
N ASP A 57 -21.65 7.33 -13.84
CA ASP A 57 -22.60 8.38 -13.47
C ASP A 57 -23.01 8.31 -11.98
N LYS A 58 -23.01 7.11 -11.39
CA LYS A 58 -23.37 6.88 -9.99
C LYS A 58 -22.16 6.69 -9.07
N LEU A 59 -20.95 6.73 -9.60
CA LEU A 59 -19.73 6.43 -8.85
C LEU A 59 -19.54 7.36 -7.65
N MET A 60 -19.79 8.66 -7.83
CA MET A 60 -19.57 9.65 -6.78
C MET A 60 -20.42 9.35 -5.54
N ASP A 61 -21.72 9.10 -5.74
CA ASP A 61 -22.61 8.81 -4.62
C ASP A 61 -22.23 7.49 -3.94
N LYS A 62 -21.82 6.48 -4.73
CA LYS A 62 -21.31 5.22 -4.19
C LYS A 62 -20.02 5.39 -3.38
N LEU A 63 -19.11 6.26 -3.80
CA LEU A 63 -17.88 6.54 -3.06
C LEU A 63 -18.16 7.28 -1.76
N VAL A 64 -19.10 8.23 -1.77
CA VAL A 64 -19.56 8.90 -0.56
C VAL A 64 -20.15 7.89 0.42
N ASP A 65 -21.04 7.00 -0.05
CA ASP A 65 -21.62 5.93 0.77
C ASP A 65 -20.53 5.05 1.40
N VAL A 66 -19.57 4.58 0.58
CA VAL A 66 -18.45 3.74 1.03
C VAL A 66 -17.68 4.41 2.15
N VAL A 67 -17.22 5.65 1.92
CA VAL A 67 -16.35 6.34 2.87
C VAL A 67 -17.10 6.69 4.15
N GLN A 68 -18.38 7.05 4.06
CA GLN A 68 -19.20 7.27 5.24
C GLN A 68 -19.41 6.00 6.05
N SER A 69 -19.66 4.86 5.41
CA SER A 69 -19.78 3.56 6.08
C SER A 69 -18.48 3.12 6.75
N LEU A 70 -17.32 3.37 6.14
CA LEU A 70 -16.03 3.07 6.78
C LEU A 70 -15.87 3.80 8.11
N LYS A 71 -16.23 5.09 8.13
CA LYS A 71 -16.13 5.90 9.33
C LYS A 71 -17.18 5.55 10.38
N LYS A 72 -18.43 5.36 9.95
CA LYS A 72 -19.58 5.17 10.84
C LYS A 72 -19.69 3.75 11.38
N ASP A 73 -19.52 2.76 10.50
CA ASP A 73 -19.84 1.36 10.81
C ASP A 73 -18.59 0.60 11.28
N CYS A 74 -17.41 0.96 10.76
CA CYS A 74 -16.15 0.28 11.09
C CYS A 74 -15.20 1.10 11.97
N GLY A 75 -15.42 2.41 12.10
CA GLY A 75 -14.48 3.30 12.79
C GLY A 75 -13.13 3.42 12.06
N TYR A 76 -13.11 3.19 10.74
CA TYR A 76 -11.91 3.27 9.92
C TYR A 76 -11.78 4.64 9.26
N ASP A 77 -10.57 5.18 9.28
CA ASP A 77 -10.18 6.32 8.47
C ASP A 77 -9.82 5.90 7.04
N LEU A 78 -9.87 6.87 6.13
CA LEU A 78 -9.36 6.70 4.77
C LEU A 78 -7.90 7.18 4.71
N GLU A 79 -6.96 6.28 4.43
CA GLU A 79 -5.54 6.63 4.33
C GLU A 79 -5.22 7.35 3.01
N GLY A 80 -5.82 6.86 1.93
CA GLY A 80 -5.67 7.43 0.60
C GLY A 80 -6.40 6.62 -0.45
N ILE A 81 -6.45 7.19 -1.66
CA ILE A 81 -7.09 6.56 -2.81
C ILE A 81 -6.05 6.27 -3.89
N ILE A 82 -6.01 5.02 -4.33
CA ILE A 82 -5.11 4.52 -5.37
C ILE A 82 -5.94 4.37 -6.63
N VAL A 83 -5.56 5.09 -7.68
CA VAL A 83 -6.30 5.09 -8.94
C VAL A 83 -5.48 4.41 -10.01
N ALA A 84 -6.01 3.32 -10.59
CA ALA A 84 -5.39 2.68 -11.75
C ALA A 84 -5.30 3.67 -12.93
N ASP A 85 -4.30 3.49 -13.77
CA ASP A 85 -4.17 4.26 -15.00
C ASP A 85 -5.46 4.16 -15.83
N ASN A 86 -5.95 5.32 -16.25
CA ASN A 86 -7.17 5.46 -17.00
C ASN A 86 -6.93 6.05 -18.40
N SER A 87 -5.67 6.06 -18.85
CA SER A 87 -5.26 6.53 -20.18
C SER A 87 -5.99 5.86 -21.34
N SER A 88 -6.46 4.62 -21.15
CA SER A 88 -7.21 3.83 -22.14
C SER A 88 -8.73 4.07 -22.12
N VAL A 89 -9.25 4.83 -21.15
CA VAL A 89 -10.69 5.02 -20.96
C VAL A 89 -11.20 6.17 -21.83
N VAL A 90 -12.30 5.94 -22.57
CA VAL A 90 -12.91 6.96 -23.44
C VAL A 90 -14.36 7.26 -23.00
N PRO A 91 -14.70 8.51 -22.61
CA PRO A 91 -13.80 9.65 -22.42
C PRO A 91 -12.95 9.51 -21.15
N PRO A 92 -11.73 10.09 -21.12
CA PRO A 92 -10.87 10.06 -19.95
C PRO A 92 -11.57 10.62 -18.72
N VAL A 93 -11.33 10.00 -17.56
CA VAL A 93 -11.87 10.52 -16.30
C VAL A 93 -10.90 11.57 -15.76
N ASN A 94 -11.41 12.77 -15.49
CA ASN A 94 -10.63 13.76 -14.77
C ASN A 94 -10.54 13.35 -13.29
N ILE A 95 -9.49 12.61 -12.96
CA ILE A 95 -9.27 12.09 -11.60
C ILE A 95 -9.10 13.22 -10.59
N HIS A 96 -8.45 14.32 -10.96
CA HIS A 96 -8.25 15.44 -10.06
C HIS A 96 -9.58 16.07 -9.63
N ASN A 97 -10.46 16.37 -10.60
CA ASN A 97 -11.79 16.91 -10.31
C ASN A 97 -12.63 15.90 -9.50
N LEU A 98 -12.54 14.60 -9.82
CA LEU A 98 -13.22 13.56 -9.05
C LEU A 98 -12.80 13.57 -7.57
N MET A 99 -11.49 13.65 -7.31
CA MET A 99 -10.98 13.71 -5.93
C MET A 99 -11.39 15.01 -5.25
N GLU A 100 -11.40 16.12 -5.97
CA GLU A 100 -11.79 17.42 -5.42
C GLU A 100 -13.27 17.42 -5.00
N ASP A 101 -14.15 16.90 -5.86
CA ASP A 101 -15.58 16.75 -5.59
C ASP A 101 -15.83 15.81 -4.42
N LEU A 102 -15.11 14.68 -4.36
CA LEU A 102 -15.19 13.74 -3.26
C LEU A 102 -14.72 14.37 -1.93
N CYS A 103 -13.60 15.11 -1.97
CA CYS A 103 -13.06 15.84 -0.83
C CYS A 103 -14.05 16.88 -0.30
N LYS A 104 -14.70 17.63 -1.19
CA LYS A 104 -15.75 18.61 -0.86
C LYS A 104 -16.99 17.92 -0.27
N LYS A 105 -17.52 16.89 -0.92
CA LYS A 105 -18.74 16.18 -0.45
C LYS A 105 -18.57 15.55 0.93
N LEU A 106 -17.36 15.06 1.25
CA LEU A 106 -17.07 14.38 2.52
C LEU A 106 -16.46 15.30 3.59
N ASN A 107 -16.25 16.58 3.28
CA ASN A 107 -15.61 17.56 4.17
C ASN A 107 -14.24 17.09 4.69
N PHE A 108 -13.41 16.49 3.82
CA PHE A 108 -12.07 16.08 4.18
C PHE A 108 -11.14 17.29 4.36
N GLN A 109 -10.38 17.31 5.47
CA GLN A 109 -9.32 18.31 5.67
C GLN A 109 -8.23 18.16 4.60
N SER A 110 -7.72 16.94 4.42
CA SER A 110 -6.85 16.56 3.31
C SER A 110 -7.25 15.18 2.79
N LEU A 111 -7.43 15.03 1.48
CA LEU A 111 -7.63 13.75 0.81
C LEU A 111 -6.43 13.46 -0.09
N LYS A 112 -5.71 12.38 0.23
CA LYS A 112 -4.53 11.95 -0.50
C LYS A 112 -4.90 10.96 -1.59
N TYR A 113 -4.28 11.10 -2.75
CA TYR A 113 -4.43 10.12 -3.81
C TYR A 113 -3.16 9.98 -4.63
N THR A 114 -3.02 8.83 -5.28
CA THR A 114 -1.97 8.56 -6.27
C THR A 114 -2.58 7.88 -7.49
N CYS A 115 -1.93 8.05 -8.63
CA CYS A 115 -2.18 7.22 -9.79
C CYS A 115 -1.18 6.07 -9.82
N TRP A 116 -1.66 4.84 -9.98
CA TRP A 116 -0.86 3.63 -10.14
C TRP A 116 -0.87 3.20 -11.59
N LYS A 117 0.30 3.10 -12.20
CA LYS A 117 0.44 2.58 -13.55
C LYS A 117 0.73 1.08 -13.46
N ASP A 118 -0.01 0.29 -14.23
CA ASP A 118 0.07 -1.18 -14.23
C ASP A 118 1.44 -1.72 -14.65
N ASN A 119 2.33 -0.87 -15.18
CA ASN A 119 3.71 -1.21 -15.52
C ASN A 119 4.65 -1.27 -14.31
N ILE A 120 4.22 -0.87 -13.11
CA ILE A 120 4.94 -1.14 -11.85
C ILE A 120 4.70 -2.62 -11.49
N THR A 121 5.24 -3.51 -12.32
CA THR A 121 5.46 -4.89 -11.93
C THR A 121 6.55 -4.90 -10.85
N PRO A 122 6.52 -5.81 -9.86
CA PRO A 122 7.64 -5.99 -8.93
C PRO A 122 8.91 -6.48 -9.63
N TRP A 123 8.86 -6.66 -10.94
CA TRP A 123 9.97 -6.99 -11.83
C TRP A 123 10.62 -5.74 -12.45
N SER A 124 10.14 -4.52 -12.15
CA SER A 124 10.82 -3.32 -12.61
C SER A 124 12.27 -3.32 -12.06
N PRO A 125 13.29 -3.09 -12.90
CA PRO A 125 14.68 -3.11 -12.46
C PRO A 125 15.00 -2.01 -11.42
N GLU A 126 14.10 -1.04 -11.25
CA GLU A 126 14.15 0.04 -10.25
C GLU A 126 13.64 -0.41 -8.86
N LEU A 127 12.85 -1.49 -8.80
CA LEU A 127 12.33 -2.10 -7.57
C LEU A 127 12.85 -3.55 -7.49
N LYS A 128 14.16 -3.71 -7.29
CA LYS A 128 14.79 -5.02 -7.00
C LYS A 128 14.42 -5.51 -5.59
N CYS A 129 13.15 -5.80 -5.34
CA CYS A 129 12.74 -6.50 -4.14
C CYS A 129 12.70 -8.00 -4.41
N SER A 130 13.50 -8.74 -3.66
CA SER A 130 13.72 -10.17 -3.81
C SER A 130 12.49 -11.04 -3.49
N ARG A 131 12.23 -12.01 -4.38
CA ARG A 131 11.65 -13.35 -4.11
C ARG A 131 10.41 -13.40 -3.22
N PHE A 132 9.21 -13.21 -3.77
CA PHE A 132 8.05 -13.99 -3.32
C PHE A 132 7.07 -14.20 -4.50
N GLY A 133 6.81 -15.49 -4.78
CA GLY A 133 5.91 -15.92 -5.84
C GLY A 133 4.46 -15.56 -5.52
N TYR A 134 3.74 -15.11 -6.54
CA TYR A 134 2.33 -14.79 -6.46
C TYR A 134 1.50 -16.05 -6.20
N SER A 135 0.86 -16.10 -5.02
CA SER A 135 -0.30 -16.95 -4.78
C SER A 135 -1.54 -16.11 -5.10
N PHE A 136 -2.20 -16.43 -6.21
CA PHE A 136 -3.52 -15.89 -6.53
C PHE A 136 -4.51 -16.46 -5.50
N CYS A 137 -4.75 -15.73 -4.41
CA CYS A 137 -5.66 -16.15 -3.36
C CYS A 137 -7.12 -16.01 -3.83
N GLY A 138 -7.85 -17.13 -3.87
CA GLY A 138 -9.32 -17.13 -3.80
C GLY A 138 -10.11 -17.52 -5.05
N SER A 139 -9.47 -17.73 -6.21
CA SER A 139 -10.15 -18.42 -7.31
C SER A 139 -9.86 -19.91 -7.19
N THR A 140 -10.71 -20.66 -6.46
CA THR A 140 -10.75 -22.11 -6.63
C THR A 140 -11.13 -22.38 -8.09
N LEU A 141 -10.14 -22.59 -8.95
CA LEU A 141 -10.39 -23.24 -10.22
C LEU A 141 -11.02 -24.59 -9.85
N PRO A 142 -12.22 -24.92 -10.38
CA PRO A 142 -12.78 -26.24 -10.15
C PRO A 142 -11.73 -27.27 -10.58
N LEU A 143 -11.39 -28.18 -9.66
CA LEU A 143 -10.48 -29.30 -9.89
C LEU A 143 -10.86 -29.96 -11.22
N GLY A 144 -10.02 -29.80 -12.24
CA GLY A 144 -10.24 -30.36 -13.59
C GLY A 144 -10.37 -29.36 -14.75
N CYS A 145 -10.36 -28.04 -14.53
CA CYS A 145 -10.28 -27.09 -15.64
C CYS A 145 -8.84 -26.93 -16.15
N SER A 146 -8.60 -27.24 -17.44
CA SER A 146 -7.35 -26.91 -18.12
C SER A 146 -7.11 -25.39 -18.09
N ILE A 147 -5.89 -24.97 -17.77
CA ILE A 147 -5.46 -23.56 -17.68
C ILE A 147 -5.86 -22.80 -18.95
N GLU A 148 -5.77 -23.43 -20.12
CA GLU A 148 -6.12 -22.83 -21.41
C GLU A 148 -7.59 -22.46 -21.55
N LYS A 149 -8.51 -23.18 -20.88
CA LYS A 149 -9.95 -22.87 -20.89
C LYS A 149 -10.34 -21.86 -19.81
N ALA A 150 -9.60 -21.83 -18.70
CA ALA A 150 -9.84 -20.88 -17.61
C ALA A 150 -9.21 -19.51 -17.87
N LEU A 151 -8.14 -19.44 -18.69
CA LEU A 151 -7.40 -18.21 -18.97
C LEU A 151 -8.27 -17.10 -19.57
N PRO A 152 -9.13 -17.34 -20.58
CA PRO A 152 -9.98 -16.29 -21.15
C PRO A 152 -11.04 -15.78 -20.15
N GLU A 153 -11.59 -16.68 -19.33
CA GLU A 153 -12.57 -16.36 -18.28
C GLU A 153 -11.91 -15.54 -17.15
N LEU A 154 -10.70 -15.94 -16.74
CA LEU A 154 -9.86 -15.22 -15.78
C LEU A 154 -9.42 -13.86 -16.33
N GLN A 155 -9.01 -13.79 -17.58
CA GLN A 155 -8.64 -12.55 -18.25
C GLN A 155 -9.84 -11.61 -18.33
N LYS A 156 -11.03 -12.12 -18.67
CA LYS A 156 -12.29 -11.35 -18.65
C LYS A 156 -12.68 -10.89 -17.24
N ARG A 157 -12.34 -11.66 -16.20
CA ARG A 157 -12.54 -11.27 -14.78
C ARG A 157 -11.51 -10.24 -14.31
N LEU A 158 -10.23 -10.41 -14.66
CA LEU A 158 -9.17 -9.43 -14.41
C LEU A 158 -9.47 -8.11 -15.10
N GLU A 159 -9.91 -8.20 -16.35
CA GLU A 159 -10.37 -7.06 -17.11
C GLU A 159 -11.54 -6.39 -16.39
N ARG A 160 -12.62 -7.13 -16.05
CA ARG A 160 -13.78 -6.55 -15.34
C ARG A 160 -13.45 -5.91 -13.99
N ASN A 161 -12.45 -6.43 -13.27
CA ASN A 161 -12.20 -6.10 -11.87
C ASN A 161 -10.77 -5.58 -11.65
N SER A 162 -10.35 -4.56 -12.39
CA SER A 162 -8.99 -4.02 -12.32
C SER A 162 -8.64 -3.34 -10.99
N ALA A 163 -9.61 -2.84 -10.21
CA ALA A 163 -9.32 -2.14 -8.95
C ALA A 163 -8.69 -3.04 -7.87
N GLN A 164 -9.20 -4.27 -7.69
CA GLN A 164 -8.69 -5.19 -6.67
C GLN A 164 -7.24 -5.65 -6.94
N PRO A 165 -6.88 -6.23 -8.10
CA PRO A 165 -5.50 -6.67 -8.35
C PRO A 165 -4.52 -5.50 -8.38
N MET A 166 -4.93 -4.31 -8.84
CA MET A 166 -4.11 -3.09 -8.74
C MET A 166 -3.86 -2.72 -7.28
N LEU A 167 -4.91 -2.68 -6.45
CA LEU A 167 -4.75 -2.38 -5.03
C LEU A 167 -3.91 -3.45 -4.34
N GLN A 168 -4.10 -4.74 -4.66
CA GLN A 168 -3.27 -5.81 -4.13
C GLN A 168 -1.79 -5.63 -4.49
N ALA A 169 -1.49 -5.26 -5.73
CA ALA A 169 -0.12 -4.99 -6.17
C ALA A 169 0.50 -3.82 -5.40
N PHE A 170 -0.26 -2.74 -5.23
CA PHE A 170 0.15 -1.59 -4.41
C PHE A 170 0.47 -2.00 -2.97
N LEU A 171 -0.41 -2.79 -2.34
CA LEU A 171 -0.24 -3.28 -0.97
C LEU A 171 0.97 -4.21 -0.81
N HIS A 172 1.25 -5.07 -1.81
CA HIS A 172 2.47 -5.88 -1.79
C HIS A 172 3.73 -5.02 -1.80
N VAL A 173 3.81 -4.03 -2.69
CA VAL A 173 4.96 -3.11 -2.71
C VAL A 173 5.05 -2.33 -1.39
N PHE A 174 3.93 -1.89 -0.84
CA PHE A 174 3.87 -1.20 0.44
C PHE A 174 4.48 -2.05 1.59
N ASN A 175 4.05 -3.30 1.70
CA ASN A 175 4.52 -4.22 2.75
C ASN A 175 5.98 -4.61 2.56
N THR A 176 6.42 -4.85 1.33
CA THR A 176 7.83 -5.14 1.05
C THR A 176 8.73 -3.98 1.47
N LEU A 177 8.36 -2.74 1.13
CA LEU A 177 9.10 -1.55 1.55
C LEU A 177 9.03 -1.30 3.08
N HIS A 178 8.00 -1.81 3.74
CA HIS A 178 7.90 -1.76 5.20
C HIS A 178 8.93 -2.71 5.84
N MET A 179 9.00 -3.94 5.37
CA MET A 179 9.92 -4.96 5.89
C MET A 179 11.38 -4.56 5.73
N GLU A 180 11.77 -4.01 4.58
CA GLU A 180 13.16 -3.56 4.34
C GLU A 180 13.61 -2.49 5.34
N ARG A 181 12.73 -1.57 5.73
CA ARG A 181 13.04 -0.54 6.74
C ARG A 181 13.23 -1.15 8.13
N ASP A 182 12.41 -2.11 8.51
CA ASP A 182 12.50 -2.75 9.83
C ASP A 182 13.81 -3.55 9.94
N GLU A 183 14.20 -4.24 8.86
CA GLU A 183 15.49 -4.92 8.77
C GLU A 183 16.68 -3.96 8.84
N GLU A 184 16.66 -2.86 8.09
CA GLU A 184 17.70 -1.82 8.19
C GLU A 184 17.80 -1.24 9.61
N SER A 185 16.66 -0.99 10.25
CA SER A 185 16.61 -0.39 11.59
C SER A 185 17.13 -1.34 12.66
N MET A 186 16.80 -2.63 12.55
CA MET A 186 17.39 -3.68 13.38
C MET A 186 18.89 -3.87 13.13
N GLY A 187 19.33 -3.77 11.87
CA GLY A 187 20.75 -3.80 11.50
C GLY A 187 21.53 -2.66 12.17
N ARG A 188 21.05 -1.42 12.04
CA ARG A 188 21.64 -0.24 12.68
C ARG A 188 21.66 -0.33 14.21
N PHE A 189 20.62 -0.93 14.82
CA PHE A 189 20.59 -1.16 16.27
C PHE A 189 21.66 -2.16 16.72
N LYS A 190 21.78 -3.31 16.04
CA LYS A 190 22.79 -4.33 16.32
C LYS A 190 24.21 -3.78 16.15
N GLU A 191 24.46 -2.95 15.15
CA GLU A 191 25.75 -2.32 14.90
C GLU A 191 26.14 -1.32 16.02
N ARG A 192 25.17 -0.55 16.52
CA ARG A 192 25.35 0.34 17.68
C ARG A 192 25.63 -0.43 18.97
N GLU A 193 24.93 -1.54 19.22
CA GLU A 193 25.20 -2.40 20.38
C GLU A 193 26.59 -3.04 20.31
N TYR A 194 26.97 -3.58 19.15
CA TYR A 194 28.29 -4.19 18.95
C TYR A 194 29.42 -3.17 19.16
N SER A 195 29.24 -1.95 18.65
CA SER A 195 30.18 -0.84 18.85
C SER A 195 30.31 -0.44 20.32
N LYS A 196 29.19 -0.36 21.06
CA LYS A 196 29.21 -0.09 22.51
C LYS A 196 29.96 -1.17 23.30
N ARG A 197 29.78 -2.45 22.98
CA ARG A 197 30.49 -3.58 23.63
C ARG A 197 32.00 -3.58 23.36
N LYS A 198 32.45 -3.14 22.17
CA LYS A 198 33.88 -2.97 21.86
C LYS A 198 34.53 -1.84 22.66
N VAL A 199 33.81 -0.74 22.91
CA VAL A 199 34.33 0.39 23.70
C VAL A 199 34.47 0.03 25.18
N THR A 200 33.50 -0.69 25.77
CA THR A 200 33.59 -1.13 27.17
C THR A 200 34.77 -2.10 27.40
N ARG A 201 35.08 -2.98 26.44
CA ARG A 201 36.23 -3.89 26.53
C ARG A 201 37.60 -3.20 26.42
N ARG A 202 37.69 -2.02 25.80
CA ARG A 202 38.95 -1.25 25.73
C ARG A 202 39.17 -0.34 26.94
N GLY A 203 38.13 -0.01 27.70
CA GLY A 203 38.20 0.84 28.89
C GLY A 203 38.66 0.14 30.18
N SER A 204 38.56 -1.19 30.27
CA SER A 204 38.90 -1.95 31.49
C SER A 204 40.37 -2.41 31.58
N GLY A 205 41.25 -1.90 30.70
CA GLY A 205 42.63 -2.39 30.55
C GLY A 205 43.74 -1.47 31.07
N LYS A 206 43.43 -0.41 31.83
CA LYS A 206 44.44 0.50 32.38
C LYS A 206 44.20 0.80 33.86
N GLU A 207 44.37 -0.19 34.71
CA GLU A 207 44.70 0.09 36.10
C GLU A 207 45.65 -0.97 36.66
N LYS A 208 46.61 -0.49 37.46
CA LYS A 208 47.71 -1.21 38.13
C LYS A 208 48.98 -1.43 37.29
N LYS A 209 49.96 -0.54 37.51
CA LYS A 209 51.10 -0.81 38.41
C LYS A 209 52.03 0.42 38.48
N ARG A 210 51.98 1.14 39.60
CA ARG A 210 53.10 1.94 40.12
C ARG A 210 53.22 1.64 41.62
N CYS A 211 53.96 0.59 41.96
CA CYS A 211 54.55 0.49 43.29
C CYS A 211 55.83 1.32 43.27
N LYS A 212 55.84 2.41 44.03
CA LYS A 212 57.06 3.03 44.55
C LYS A 212 57.60 2.10 45.63
N ILE A 213 58.88 1.73 45.54
CA ILE A 213 59.66 1.36 46.72
C ILE A 213 60.75 2.43 46.81
N ILE A 214 60.72 3.16 47.93
CA ILE A 214 61.73 4.12 48.37
C ILE A 214 62.49 3.42 49.50
N GLN A 215 63.82 3.51 49.40
CA GLN A 215 64.89 3.20 50.36
C GLN A 215 65.15 1.73 50.69
#